data_AF-A0A4S4L5Q6-F1
#
_entry.id   AF-A0A4S4L5Q6-F1
#
_cell.length_a   1.000
_cell.length_b   1.000
_cell.length_c   1.000
_cell.angle_alpha   90.00
_cell.angle_beta   90.00
_cell.angle_gamma   90.00
#
_symmetry.space_group_name_H-M   'P 1'
#
loop_
_entity.id
_entity.type
_entity.pdbx_description
1 polymer ?
#
loop_
_entity_poly.entity_id
_entity_poly.type
_entity_poly.pdbx_seq_one_letter_code
_entity_poly.pdbx_strand_id
1 'polypeptide(L)'
;MISTFTLSMEPDDYRSPRIGRRIKVHEHTGTIRYIGEVQDTRGIWLGIEWDDPARGKHSGQKDGRQLVSPFSIFSLRVAGTGSFIRPSPSISYGQSFLHALISKYVDLPHTTGHKETVILGSSNGAIEVEAVGLDKVRAKLARFERLREISLDVDEVAWADPLGDIKKACPNVRSLDLSNSLLPSWDMVALIAAELSALRALSLNCNRFSTLTDTKIMHASFLGLKELRVDQTMISWPEVITLTSVMPNIEYLEVGYNDMKILGGTAFQNYTSATKLKILNFDGNELEEWSDVMMSTASFTTCIFIHASILMISTNEWIRLYDSLERLILTSNRIRRIMLAEPKKAILNIKHIGLQDNLLSSWHDIDALNEWVPELQTLNISGNPLVSG
;
A
#
# COMPACT_ATOMS: atom_id res chain seq x y z
N MET A 1 17.69 22.13 3.13
CA MET A 1 19.04 21.62 2.80
C MET A 1 18.90 20.11 2.70
N ILE A 2 18.61 19.61 1.49
CA ILE A 2 18.38 18.18 1.23
C ILE A 2 19.76 17.54 1.19
N SER A 3 20.12 16.80 2.24
CA SER A 3 21.35 16.01 2.26
C SER A 3 21.29 14.99 1.13
N THR A 4 22.33 15.00 0.31
CA THR A 4 22.59 14.14 -0.84
C THR A 4 22.35 12.66 -0.53
N PHE A 5 21.22 12.13 -0.98
CA PHE A 5 21.06 10.71 -1.28
C PHE A 5 21.68 10.42 -2.64
N THR A 6 22.99 10.23 -2.66
CA THR A 6 23.57 9.29 -3.63
C THR A 6 23.60 7.94 -2.95
N LEU A 7 22.49 7.19 -3.06
CA LEU A 7 22.62 5.74 -3.11
C LEU A 7 23.40 5.46 -4.39
N SER A 8 24.73 5.37 -4.29
CA SER A 8 25.59 4.90 -5.37
C SER A 8 25.39 3.39 -5.50
N MET A 9 24.18 2.96 -5.86
CA MET A 9 23.97 1.62 -6.36
C MET A 9 24.23 1.71 -7.85
N GLU A 10 25.23 0.96 -8.34
CA GLU A 10 25.45 0.85 -9.77
C GLU A 10 24.18 0.30 -10.44
N PRO A 11 23.84 0.73 -11.68
CA PRO A 11 22.62 0.31 -12.37
C PRO A 11 22.41 -1.21 -12.45
N ASP A 12 23.50 -1.99 -12.40
CA ASP A 12 23.48 -3.45 -12.43
C ASP A 12 23.05 -4.11 -11.10
N ASP A 13 23.13 -3.41 -9.97
CA ASP A 13 22.70 -3.98 -8.68
C ASP A 13 21.17 -4.09 -8.59
N TYR A 14 20.44 -3.30 -9.38
CA TYR A 14 19.01 -3.47 -9.56
C TYR A 14 18.62 -4.69 -10.43
N ARG A 15 19.56 -5.50 -10.90
CA ARG A 15 19.23 -6.75 -11.63
C ARG A 15 19.82 -7.98 -10.96
N SER A 16 20.32 -7.83 -9.74
CA SER A 16 20.88 -8.89 -8.93
C SER A 16 19.88 -9.38 -7.86
N PRO A 17 19.98 -10.66 -7.45
CA PRO A 17 19.21 -11.16 -6.31
C PRO A 17 19.71 -10.54 -5.00
N ARG A 18 18.77 -10.00 -4.21
CA ARG A 18 19.05 -9.42 -2.89
C ARG A 18 17.93 -9.80 -1.91
N ILE A 19 18.26 -10.01 -0.64
CA ILE A 19 17.26 -10.25 0.41
C ILE A 19 16.33 -9.03 0.53
N GLY A 20 15.03 -9.28 0.66
CA GLY A 20 13.96 -8.27 0.70
C GLY A 20 13.48 -7.84 -0.69
N ARG A 21 14.15 -8.25 -1.77
CA ARG A 21 13.75 -7.91 -3.13
C ARG A 21 12.53 -8.71 -3.56
N ARG A 22 11.59 -8.05 -4.23
CA ARG A 22 10.49 -8.73 -4.90
C ARG A 22 10.87 -9.13 -6.31
N ILE A 23 10.39 -10.29 -6.70
CA ILE A 23 10.65 -10.91 -7.99
C ILE A 23 9.36 -11.46 -8.56
N LYS A 24 9.34 -11.66 -9.86
CA LYS A 24 8.30 -12.40 -10.56
C LYS A 24 8.89 -13.57 -11.31
N VAL A 25 8.27 -14.74 -11.19
CA VAL A 25 8.65 -15.96 -11.90
C VAL A 25 7.42 -16.50 -12.60
N HIS A 26 7.38 -16.35 -13.92
CA HIS A 26 6.15 -16.52 -14.71
C HIS A 26 5.05 -15.59 -14.18
N GLU A 27 3.90 -16.14 -13.76
CA GLU A 27 2.77 -15.35 -13.23
C GLU A 27 2.82 -15.18 -11.70
N HIS A 28 3.86 -15.66 -11.03
CA HIS A 28 3.92 -15.66 -9.56
C HIS A 28 4.90 -14.63 -9.03
N THR A 29 4.40 -13.78 -8.15
CA THR A 29 5.20 -12.80 -7.43
C THR A 29 5.63 -13.33 -6.06
N GLY A 30 6.83 -13.00 -5.63
CA GLY A 30 7.33 -13.35 -4.32
C GLY A 30 8.48 -12.48 -3.87
N THR A 31 8.91 -12.68 -2.63
CA THR A 31 10.00 -11.93 -1.98
C THR A 31 11.18 -12.85 -1.69
N ILE A 32 12.39 -12.44 -2.07
CA ILE A 32 13.62 -13.15 -1.70
C ILE A 32 13.86 -12.98 -0.20
N ARG A 33 13.81 -14.09 0.55
CA ARG A 33 14.09 -14.13 1.99
C ARG A 33 15.43 -14.76 2.33
N TYR A 34 16.03 -15.49 1.40
CA TYR A 34 17.30 -16.18 1.61
C TYR A 34 18.11 -16.24 0.32
N ILE A 35 19.42 -16.09 0.45
CA ILE A 35 20.40 -16.32 -0.61
C ILE A 35 21.56 -17.11 0.00
N GLY A 36 21.81 -18.31 -0.51
CA GLY A 36 22.90 -19.15 0.00
C GLY A 36 22.81 -20.61 -0.42
N GLU A 37 23.72 -21.42 0.08
CA GLU A 37 23.76 -22.86 -0.19
C GLU A 37 22.72 -23.60 0.65
N VAL A 38 22.00 -24.52 0.02
CA VAL A 38 21.07 -25.43 0.71
C VAL A 38 21.78 -26.75 0.95
N GLN A 39 21.58 -27.34 2.14
CA GLN A 39 22.21 -28.59 2.52
C GLN A 39 22.02 -29.68 1.45
N ASP A 40 23.10 -30.44 1.19
CA ASP A 40 23.17 -31.51 0.19
C ASP A 40 22.90 -31.06 -1.26
N THR A 41 23.07 -29.77 -1.53
CA THR A 41 23.01 -29.22 -2.89
C THR A 41 24.24 -28.37 -3.18
N ARG A 42 24.60 -28.25 -4.47
CA ARG A 42 25.71 -27.38 -4.90
C ARG A 42 25.19 -26.07 -5.45
N GLY A 43 25.88 -24.98 -5.09
CA GLY A 43 25.66 -23.64 -5.62
C GLY A 43 24.62 -22.82 -4.83
N ILE A 44 24.40 -21.60 -5.30
CA ILE A 44 23.54 -20.63 -4.65
C ILE A 44 22.07 -20.93 -4.96
N TRP A 45 21.24 -20.86 -3.93
CA TRP A 45 19.78 -20.92 -4.00
C TRP A 45 19.16 -19.65 -3.46
N LEU A 46 18.00 -19.32 -4.02
CA LEU A 46 17.14 -18.25 -3.55
C LEU A 46 15.96 -18.88 -2.81
N GLY A 47 15.82 -18.55 -1.53
CA GLY A 47 14.61 -18.88 -0.77
C GLY A 47 13.59 -17.77 -0.98
N ILE A 48 12.47 -18.10 -1.62
CA ILE A 48 11.40 -17.19 -1.99
C ILE A 48 10.19 -17.44 -1.09
N GLU A 49 9.62 -16.37 -0.56
CA GLU A 49 8.28 -16.35 0.00
C GLU A 49 7.32 -15.91 -1.10
N TRP A 50 6.42 -16.80 -1.53
CA TRP A 50 5.43 -16.46 -2.56
C TRP A 50 4.25 -15.69 -1.97
N ASP A 51 3.71 -14.76 -2.76
CA ASP A 51 2.52 -14.01 -2.38
C ASP A 51 1.27 -14.89 -2.42
N ASP A 52 1.24 -15.85 -3.36
CA ASP A 52 0.23 -16.90 -3.46
C ASP A 52 0.60 -18.10 -2.56
N PRO A 53 -0.21 -18.39 -1.52
CA PRO A 53 0.06 -19.51 -0.63
C PRO A 53 0.07 -20.88 -1.33
N ALA A 54 -0.69 -21.06 -2.41
CA ALA A 54 -0.80 -22.34 -3.12
C ALA A 54 0.48 -22.69 -3.89
N ARG A 55 1.32 -21.70 -4.20
CA ARG A 55 2.60 -21.89 -4.89
C ARG A 55 3.73 -22.36 -3.97
N GLY A 56 3.55 -22.14 -2.67
CA GLY A 56 4.46 -22.58 -1.64
C GLY A 56 4.67 -24.09 -1.62
N LYS A 57 5.90 -24.52 -1.30
CA LYS A 57 6.26 -25.95 -1.19
C LYS A 57 6.80 -26.32 0.18
N HIS A 58 7.24 -25.33 0.95
CA HIS A 58 7.95 -25.53 2.20
C HIS A 58 7.53 -24.47 3.21
N SER A 59 7.45 -24.84 4.48
CA SER A 59 7.24 -23.91 5.61
C SER A 59 8.51 -23.17 6.04
N GLY A 60 9.54 -23.14 5.19
CA GLY A 60 10.89 -22.73 5.58
C GLY A 60 11.73 -23.83 6.20
N GLN A 61 11.23 -25.07 6.14
CA GLN A 61 11.94 -26.28 6.55
C GLN A 61 12.02 -27.25 5.37
N LYS A 62 13.12 -27.98 5.27
CA LYS A 62 13.24 -29.14 4.39
C LYS A 62 13.67 -30.32 5.26
N ASP A 63 12.92 -31.42 5.18
CA ASP A 63 13.19 -32.67 5.92
C ASP A 63 13.26 -32.50 7.46
N GLY A 64 12.34 -31.71 8.03
CA GLY A 64 12.18 -31.57 9.49
C GLY A 64 13.29 -30.77 10.19
N ARG A 65 14.21 -30.16 9.45
CA ARG A 65 15.26 -29.28 10.00
C ARG A 65 15.08 -27.87 9.44
N GLN A 66 15.21 -26.89 10.33
CA GLN A 66 15.21 -25.48 9.97
C GLN A 66 16.37 -25.23 9.00
N LEU A 67 16.06 -24.78 7.77
CA LEU A 67 17.08 -24.38 6.80
C LEU A 67 17.65 -23.02 7.23
N VAL A 68 18.44 -23.04 8.31
CA VAL A 68 18.87 -21.85 9.03
C VAL A 68 20.37 -21.96 9.26
N SER A 69 21.11 -21.07 8.60
CA SER A 69 22.42 -20.64 9.12
C SER A 69 22.19 -19.94 10.46
N PRO A 70 23.04 -20.12 11.48
CA PRO A 70 22.87 -19.51 12.81
C PRO A 70 22.78 -17.97 12.82
N PHE A 71 22.91 -17.31 11.67
CA PHE A 71 22.88 -15.85 11.49
C PHE A 71 21.71 -15.32 10.64
N SER A 72 20.78 -16.15 10.15
CA SER A 72 19.70 -15.70 9.26
C SER A 72 18.43 -16.53 9.44
N ILE A 73 17.45 -15.97 10.16
CA ILE A 73 16.12 -16.59 10.35
C ILE A 73 15.32 -16.45 9.05
N PHE A 74 15.03 -17.56 8.37
CA PHE A 74 14.03 -17.62 7.30
C PHE A 74 12.64 -17.55 7.94
N SER A 75 12.19 -16.34 8.28
CA SER A 75 10.85 -16.09 8.80
C SER A 75 9.91 -15.81 7.62
N LEU A 76 8.94 -16.70 7.39
CA LEU A 76 7.83 -16.47 6.48
C LEU A 76 6.70 -15.78 7.26
N ARG A 77 6.05 -14.78 6.66
CA ARG A 77 4.80 -14.21 7.19
C ARG A 77 3.68 -15.26 7.20
N VAL A 78 3.67 -16.15 6.21
CA VAL A 78 2.69 -17.26 6.10
C VAL A 78 3.43 -18.60 5.97
N ALA A 79 3.11 -19.55 6.85
CA ALA A 79 3.72 -20.87 6.79
C ALA A 79 3.31 -21.61 5.50
N GLY A 80 4.29 -22.26 4.86
CA GLY A 80 4.07 -23.09 3.68
C GLY A 80 4.31 -22.37 2.35
N THR A 81 4.41 -21.04 2.35
CA THR A 81 4.57 -20.23 1.13
C THR A 81 6.00 -20.20 0.58
N GLY A 82 6.94 -20.85 1.26
CA GLY A 82 8.35 -20.86 0.92
C GLY A 82 8.70 -21.81 -0.24
N SER A 83 9.64 -21.43 -1.09
CA SER A 83 10.30 -22.33 -2.06
C SER A 83 11.75 -21.96 -2.27
N PHE A 84 12.59 -22.96 -2.56
CA PHE A 84 13.95 -22.72 -3.02
C PHE A 84 14.02 -22.87 -4.54
N ILE A 85 14.52 -21.84 -5.21
CA ILE A 85 14.76 -21.83 -6.66
C ILE A 85 16.21 -21.48 -6.96
N ARG A 86 16.71 -21.91 -8.12
CA ARG A 86 18.01 -21.48 -8.61
C ARG A 86 17.88 -20.11 -9.29
N PRO A 87 18.89 -19.23 -9.19
CA PRO A 87 18.98 -18.07 -10.06
C PRO A 87 18.88 -18.52 -11.53
N SER A 88 17.97 -17.90 -12.28
CA SER A 88 17.75 -18.23 -13.68
C SER A 88 17.30 -16.99 -14.46
N PRO A 89 17.50 -16.96 -15.78
CA PRO A 89 17.00 -15.87 -16.63
C PRO A 89 15.47 -15.71 -16.63
N SER A 90 14.74 -16.70 -16.12
CA SER A 90 13.27 -16.64 -16.01
C SER A 90 12.77 -15.81 -14.82
N ILE A 91 13.67 -15.33 -13.96
CA ILE A 91 13.33 -14.47 -12.83
C ILE A 91 13.35 -13.01 -13.31
N SER A 92 12.21 -12.35 -13.24
CA SER A 92 12.13 -10.89 -13.38
C SER A 92 12.42 -10.23 -12.03
N TYR A 93 13.35 -9.28 -12.04
CA TYR A 93 13.67 -8.41 -10.90
C TYR A 93 12.90 -7.08 -10.95
N GLY A 94 12.04 -6.92 -11.94
CA GLY A 94 11.30 -5.70 -12.24
C GLY A 94 12.08 -4.69 -13.07
N GLN A 95 11.52 -3.48 -13.13
CA GLN A 95 12.03 -2.37 -13.93
C GLN A 95 11.88 -1.03 -13.20
N SER A 96 12.51 0.02 -13.73
CA SER A 96 12.35 1.37 -13.20
C SER A 96 10.98 1.95 -13.53
N PHE A 97 10.54 2.92 -12.74
CA PHE A 97 9.26 3.60 -12.93
C PHE A 97 9.10 4.20 -14.34
N LEU A 98 10.10 4.95 -14.83
CA LEU A 98 10.04 5.57 -16.16
C LEU A 98 10.11 4.53 -17.27
N HIS A 99 10.84 3.42 -17.07
CA HIS A 99 10.87 2.35 -18.06
C HIS A 99 9.49 1.69 -18.19
N ALA A 100 8.83 1.38 -17.07
CA ALA A 100 7.45 0.88 -17.08
C ALA A 100 6.49 1.87 -17.74
N LEU A 101 6.62 3.15 -17.41
CA LEU A 101 5.80 4.22 -17.99
C LEU A 101 5.98 4.34 -19.51
N ILE A 102 7.23 4.34 -19.99
CA ILE A 102 7.54 4.42 -21.42
C ILE A 102 7.01 3.16 -22.10
N SER A 103 7.34 1.97 -21.61
CA SER A 103 6.86 0.71 -22.19
C SER A 103 5.33 0.69 -22.32
N LYS A 104 4.60 1.08 -21.27
CA LYS A 104 3.13 1.11 -21.29
C LYS A 104 2.56 2.16 -22.23
N TYR A 105 3.05 3.40 -22.19
CA TYR A 105 2.35 4.51 -22.87
C TYR A 105 2.96 4.91 -24.23
N VAL A 106 4.21 4.51 -24.50
CA VAL A 106 4.96 4.82 -25.74
C VAL A 106 5.04 3.63 -26.67
N ASP A 107 5.24 2.42 -26.15
CA ASP A 107 5.50 1.21 -26.96
C ASP A 107 4.26 0.38 -27.29
N LEU A 108 3.09 0.72 -26.71
CA LEU A 108 1.81 0.25 -27.24
C LEU A 108 1.56 0.85 -28.63
N PRO A 109 1.35 0.04 -29.69
CA PRO A 109 0.73 0.54 -30.90
C PRO A 109 -0.70 0.91 -30.53
N HIS A 110 -0.95 2.20 -30.31
CA HIS A 110 -2.32 2.71 -30.33
C HIS A 110 -2.95 2.22 -31.62
N THR A 111 -3.97 1.38 -31.50
CA THR A 111 -4.81 0.90 -32.58
C THR A 111 -5.47 2.11 -33.21
N THR A 112 -4.80 2.74 -34.19
CA THR A 112 -5.36 3.51 -35.32
C THR A 112 -4.23 4.23 -36.06
N GLY A 113 -4.05 3.83 -37.33
CA GLY A 113 -3.67 4.74 -38.40
C GLY A 113 -2.21 5.16 -38.52
N HIS A 114 -1.47 4.35 -39.29
CA HIS A 114 -0.55 4.71 -40.38
C HIS A 114 0.85 4.13 -40.24
N LYS A 115 1.05 2.98 -40.93
CA LYS A 115 2.34 2.66 -41.53
C LYS A 115 2.58 3.66 -42.66
N GLU A 116 3.36 4.70 -42.41
CA GLU A 116 3.96 5.47 -43.49
C GLU A 116 5.15 4.68 -44.04
N THR A 117 4.92 3.96 -45.13
CA THR A 117 5.98 3.51 -46.03
C THR A 117 6.29 4.66 -46.98
N VAL A 118 7.48 5.25 -46.86
CA VAL A 118 8.00 6.17 -47.89
C VAL A 118 8.95 5.38 -48.79
N ILE A 119 8.57 5.26 -50.06
CA ILE A 119 9.44 4.74 -51.13
C ILE A 119 10.42 5.86 -51.49
N LEU A 120 11.71 5.63 -51.27
CA LEU A 120 12.78 6.52 -51.71
C LEU A 120 13.16 6.18 -53.16
N GLY A 121 12.90 7.12 -54.07
CA GLY A 121 13.25 7.01 -55.48
C GLY A 121 13.98 8.26 -56.00
N SER A 122 15.25 8.03 -56.34
CA SER A 122 16.12 8.64 -57.36
C SER A 122 16.56 10.11 -57.35
N SER A 123 17.88 10.21 -57.47
CA SER A 123 18.75 11.27 -58.02
C SER A 123 19.16 12.44 -57.14
N ASN A 124 20.49 12.52 -56.97
CA ASN A 124 21.32 13.59 -56.41
C ASN A 124 21.44 13.67 -54.88
N GLY A 125 22.19 12.70 -54.35
CA GLY A 125 23.09 12.82 -53.21
C GLY A 125 22.84 13.95 -52.21
N ALA A 126 22.01 13.67 -51.23
CA ALA A 126 22.12 14.22 -49.89
C ALA A 126 21.99 13.04 -48.92
N ILE A 127 23.07 12.71 -48.22
CA ILE A 127 23.00 11.77 -47.09
C ILE A 127 22.46 12.59 -45.92
N GLU A 128 21.15 12.53 -45.71
CA GLU A 128 20.57 12.92 -44.43
C GLU A 128 20.71 11.73 -43.48
N VAL A 129 21.50 11.93 -42.43
CA VAL A 129 21.52 11.02 -41.29
C VAL A 129 20.25 11.29 -40.50
N GLU A 130 19.23 10.53 -40.84
CA GLU A 130 17.90 10.60 -40.28
C GLU A 130 17.96 10.24 -38.79
N ALA A 131 17.79 11.23 -37.90
CA ALA A 131 17.57 11.00 -36.48
C ALA A 131 16.14 10.47 -36.26
N VAL A 132 15.80 9.34 -36.90
CA VAL A 132 14.45 8.76 -36.87
C VAL A 132 14.16 8.30 -35.46
N GLY A 133 13.25 9.01 -34.80
CA GLY A 133 12.67 8.58 -33.52
C GLY A 133 12.79 9.59 -32.40
N LEU A 134 13.75 10.53 -32.44
CA LEU A 134 13.89 11.53 -31.37
C LEU A 134 12.70 12.49 -31.31
N ASP A 135 12.12 12.88 -32.45
CA ASP A 135 10.94 13.76 -32.46
C ASP A 135 9.66 13.03 -32.03
N LYS A 136 9.53 11.74 -32.36
CA LYS A 136 8.45 10.88 -31.85
C LYS A 136 8.59 10.67 -30.34
N VAL A 137 9.79 10.44 -29.84
CA VAL A 137 10.09 10.33 -28.41
C VAL A 137 9.81 11.64 -27.71
N ARG A 138 10.26 12.79 -28.23
CA ARG A 138 9.99 14.13 -27.68
C ARG A 138 8.51 14.48 -27.67
N ALA A 139 7.79 14.22 -28.76
CA ALA A 139 6.34 14.45 -28.83
C ALA A 139 5.57 13.55 -27.85
N LYS A 140 6.02 12.30 -27.65
CA LYS A 140 5.43 11.38 -26.68
C LYS A 140 5.78 11.74 -25.23
N LEU A 141 7.01 12.20 -24.95
CA LEU A 141 7.43 12.72 -23.64
C LEU A 141 6.68 14.01 -23.28
N ALA A 142 6.42 14.90 -24.24
CA ALA A 142 5.58 16.09 -24.04
C ALA A 142 4.12 15.73 -23.67
N ARG A 143 3.67 14.50 -23.97
CA ARG A 143 2.36 13.99 -23.54
C ARG A 143 2.34 13.65 -22.05
N PHE A 144 3.47 13.24 -21.48
CA PHE A 144 3.58 12.88 -20.06
C PHE A 144 3.47 14.09 -19.13
N GLU A 145 3.91 15.27 -19.56
CA GLU A 145 3.70 16.52 -18.82
C GLU A 145 2.21 16.85 -18.59
N ARG A 146 1.32 16.33 -19.45
CA ARG A 146 -0.13 16.57 -19.34
C ARG A 146 -0.84 15.50 -18.52
N LEU A 147 -0.20 14.36 -18.23
CA LEU A 147 -0.81 13.29 -17.48
C LEU A 147 -1.02 13.71 -16.02
N ARG A 148 -2.23 13.45 -15.54
CA ARG A 148 -2.61 13.67 -14.13
C ARG A 148 -2.86 12.36 -13.40
N GLU A 149 -3.16 11.30 -14.14
CA GLU A 149 -3.50 9.99 -13.61
C GLU A 149 -2.72 8.96 -14.41
N ILE A 150 -1.99 8.12 -13.70
CA ILE A 150 -1.15 7.07 -14.27
C ILE A 150 -1.48 5.78 -13.53
N SER A 151 -1.70 4.70 -14.27
CA SER A 151 -1.76 3.36 -13.70
C SER A 151 -0.66 2.52 -14.34
N LEU A 152 0.20 1.99 -13.48
CA LEU A 152 1.26 1.02 -13.79
C LEU A 152 0.99 -0.31 -13.07
N ASP A 153 -0.29 -0.63 -12.82
CA ASP A 153 -0.69 -1.92 -12.28
C ASP A 153 -0.12 -3.05 -13.15
N VAL A 154 0.38 -4.10 -12.50
CA VAL A 154 1.06 -5.28 -13.07
C VAL A 154 2.29 -5.00 -13.96
N ASP A 155 2.77 -3.76 -14.07
CA ASP A 155 3.93 -3.39 -14.89
C ASP A 155 5.28 -3.56 -14.16
N GLU A 156 5.33 -4.39 -13.11
CA GLU A 156 6.58 -4.85 -12.48
C GLU A 156 7.55 -3.73 -12.04
N VAL A 157 7.01 -2.57 -11.65
CA VAL A 157 7.82 -1.45 -11.13
C VAL A 157 8.51 -1.91 -9.84
N ALA A 158 9.83 -1.83 -9.80
CA ALA A 158 10.63 -2.30 -8.66
C ALA A 158 11.49 -1.20 -8.02
N TRP A 159 11.85 -0.15 -8.76
CA TRP A 159 12.66 0.95 -8.24
C TRP A 159 12.38 2.30 -8.91
N ALA A 160 12.78 3.37 -8.23
CA ALA A 160 12.75 4.73 -8.73
C ALA A 160 13.92 4.99 -9.69
N ASP A 161 13.70 5.83 -10.70
CA ASP A 161 14.75 6.36 -11.58
C ASP A 161 15.66 7.37 -10.85
N PRO A 162 16.78 7.79 -11.46
CA PRO A 162 17.64 8.83 -10.89
C PRO A 162 16.87 10.11 -10.51
N LEU A 163 17.30 10.74 -9.42
CA LEU A 163 16.65 11.93 -8.85
C LEU A 163 16.47 13.03 -9.92
N GLY A 164 15.29 13.63 -9.95
CA GLY A 164 14.89 14.66 -10.91
C GLY A 164 14.28 14.14 -12.20
N ASP A 165 14.51 12.89 -12.61
CA ASP A 165 14.05 12.43 -13.92
C ASP A 165 12.55 12.14 -13.94
N ILE A 166 12.01 11.55 -12.86
CA ILE A 166 10.57 11.35 -12.69
C ILE A 166 9.84 12.70 -12.70
N LYS A 167 10.37 13.69 -11.97
CA LYS A 167 9.80 15.04 -11.92
C LYS A 167 9.80 15.76 -13.27
N LYS A 168 10.87 15.60 -14.07
CA LYS A 168 10.94 16.17 -15.43
C LYS A 168 9.92 15.52 -16.35
N ALA A 169 9.79 14.20 -16.29
CA ALA A 169 8.89 13.46 -17.17
C ALA A 169 7.41 13.67 -16.83
N CYS A 170 7.08 13.74 -15.54
CA CYS A 170 5.69 13.67 -15.03
C CYS A 170 5.38 14.73 -13.95
N PRO A 171 5.54 16.03 -14.22
CA PRO A 171 5.41 17.09 -13.20
C PRO A 171 3.98 17.26 -12.64
N ASN A 172 2.95 16.86 -13.38
CA ASN A 172 1.55 17.17 -13.07
C ASN A 172 0.72 15.97 -12.57
N VAL A 173 1.37 14.84 -12.28
CA VAL A 173 0.68 13.63 -11.82
C VAL A 173 0.09 13.86 -10.42
N ARG A 174 -1.19 13.50 -10.29
CA ARG A 174 -2.01 13.64 -9.08
C ARG A 174 -2.49 12.29 -8.56
N SER A 175 -2.73 11.32 -9.44
CA SER A 175 -3.08 9.96 -9.07
C SER A 175 -2.08 8.99 -9.68
N LEU A 176 -1.56 8.09 -8.86
CA LEU A 176 -0.66 7.04 -9.29
C LEU A 176 -1.12 5.70 -8.73
N ASP A 177 -1.28 4.73 -9.62
CA ASP A 177 -1.56 3.35 -9.27
C ASP A 177 -0.34 2.48 -9.58
N LEU A 178 0.23 1.89 -8.52
CA LEU A 178 1.36 0.97 -8.51
C LEU A 178 0.94 -0.36 -7.88
N SER A 179 -0.33 -0.74 -8.04
CA SER A 179 -0.82 -2.03 -7.60
C SER A 179 -0.05 -3.16 -8.28
N ASN A 180 0.05 -4.31 -7.61
CA ASN A 180 0.70 -5.52 -8.14
C ASN A 180 2.10 -5.28 -8.74
N SER A 181 2.86 -4.37 -8.12
CA SER A 181 4.21 -4.02 -8.53
C SER A 181 5.24 -4.88 -7.80
N LEU A 182 6.53 -4.66 -8.05
CA LEU A 182 7.66 -5.35 -7.41
C LEU A 182 8.39 -4.42 -6.42
N LEU A 183 7.70 -3.42 -5.88
CA LEU A 183 8.24 -2.48 -4.90
C LEU A 183 8.50 -3.22 -3.57
N PRO A 184 9.73 -3.22 -3.05
CA PRO A 184 10.08 -4.01 -1.86
C PRO A 184 9.78 -3.29 -0.53
N SER A 185 9.75 -1.95 -0.54
CA SER A 185 9.68 -1.15 0.69
C SER A 185 9.00 0.20 0.50
N TRP A 186 8.55 0.77 1.61
CA TRP A 186 8.03 2.13 1.69
C TRP A 186 9.06 3.20 1.33
N ASP A 187 10.34 2.96 1.59
CA ASP A 187 11.41 3.88 1.20
C ASP A 187 11.47 4.03 -0.32
N MET A 188 11.29 2.93 -1.06
CA MET A 188 11.27 2.98 -2.52
C MET A 188 10.02 3.68 -3.04
N VAL A 189 8.86 3.49 -2.39
CA VAL A 189 7.64 4.25 -2.68
C VAL A 189 7.86 5.74 -2.43
N ALA A 190 8.52 6.11 -1.33
CA ALA A 190 8.82 7.49 -0.98
C ALA A 190 9.74 8.17 -2.00
N LEU A 191 10.74 7.46 -2.53
CA LEU A 191 11.62 7.97 -3.59
C LEU A 191 10.84 8.34 -4.86
N ILE A 192 9.86 7.53 -5.26
CA ILE A 192 8.98 7.85 -6.40
C ILE A 192 8.05 9.01 -6.05
N ALA A 193 7.39 8.97 -4.88
CA ALA A 193 6.42 9.97 -4.47
C ALA A 193 7.03 11.37 -4.27
N ALA A 194 8.27 11.45 -3.76
CA ALA A 194 8.98 12.71 -3.54
C ALA A 194 9.20 13.51 -4.84
N GLU A 195 9.36 12.83 -5.97
CA GLU A 195 9.52 13.45 -7.28
C GLU A 195 8.18 13.94 -7.87
N LEU A 196 7.06 13.39 -7.40
CA LEU A 196 5.70 13.72 -7.85
C LEU A 196 5.04 14.75 -6.93
N SER A 197 5.50 16.00 -6.99
CA SER A 197 5.07 17.07 -6.08
C SER A 197 3.55 17.38 -6.06
N ALA A 198 2.81 16.99 -7.11
CA ALA A 198 1.36 17.18 -7.21
C ALA A 198 0.54 15.95 -6.77
N LEU A 199 1.19 14.86 -6.35
CA LEU A 199 0.56 13.58 -6.01
C LEU A 199 -0.42 13.74 -4.84
N ARG A 200 -1.64 13.23 -5.02
CA ARG A 200 -2.77 13.26 -4.06
C ARG A 200 -3.33 11.87 -3.78
N ALA A 201 -3.37 11.00 -4.77
CA ALA A 201 -3.89 9.64 -4.65
C ALA A 201 -2.83 8.61 -5.04
N LEU A 202 -2.68 7.58 -4.21
CA LEU A 202 -1.72 6.51 -4.41
C LEU A 202 -2.39 5.16 -4.13
N SER A 203 -2.35 4.25 -5.10
CA SER A 203 -2.77 2.87 -4.93
C SER A 203 -1.56 1.94 -4.96
N LEU A 204 -1.48 1.07 -3.97
CA LEU A 204 -0.38 0.14 -3.73
C LEU A 204 -0.91 -1.28 -3.46
N ASN A 205 -2.10 -1.59 -3.96
CA ASN A 205 -2.78 -2.85 -3.68
C ASN A 205 -1.92 -4.05 -4.13
N CYS A 206 -2.10 -5.20 -3.49
CA CYS A 206 -1.41 -6.45 -3.84
C CYS A 206 0.15 -6.37 -3.82
N ASN A 207 0.72 -5.44 -3.03
CA ASN A 207 2.15 -5.36 -2.80
C ASN A 207 2.58 -5.96 -1.44
N ARG A 208 3.86 -6.31 -1.29
CA ARG A 208 4.44 -6.79 -0.02
C ARG A 208 5.56 -5.88 0.44
N PHE A 209 5.29 -5.05 1.44
CA PHE A 209 6.26 -4.10 1.95
C PHE A 209 7.04 -4.65 3.15
N SER A 210 8.32 -4.28 3.23
CA SER A 210 9.06 -4.32 4.47
C SER A 210 8.53 -3.29 5.46
N THR A 211 8.83 -3.49 6.75
CA THR A 211 8.48 -2.54 7.81
C THR A 211 9.09 -1.16 7.53
N LEU A 212 8.36 -0.12 7.92
CA LEU A 212 8.76 1.29 7.81
C LEU A 212 10.01 1.57 8.67
N THR A 213 11.10 2.10 8.09
CA THR A 213 12.36 2.30 8.83
C THR A 213 12.67 3.78 9.16
N ASP A 214 12.52 4.72 8.22
CA ASP A 214 12.83 6.15 8.45
C ASP A 214 11.61 7.07 8.27
N THR A 215 10.89 7.33 9.36
CA THR A 215 9.67 8.14 9.34
C THR A 215 9.91 9.63 9.04
N LYS A 216 11.11 10.16 9.31
CA LYS A 216 11.37 11.61 9.17
C LYS A 216 11.52 12.02 7.71
N ILE A 217 12.19 11.20 6.91
CA ILE A 217 12.41 11.46 5.50
C ILE A 217 11.11 11.24 4.70
N MET A 218 10.33 10.23 5.09
CA MET A 218 9.07 9.89 4.44
C MET A 218 7.99 10.95 4.63
N HIS A 219 7.98 11.66 5.76
CA HIS A 219 7.01 12.71 6.03
C HIS A 219 6.99 13.80 4.94
N ALA A 220 8.16 14.22 4.44
CA ALA A 220 8.22 15.21 3.36
C ALA A 220 7.69 14.66 2.02
N SER A 221 7.91 13.36 1.78
CA SER A 221 7.54 12.68 0.53
C SER A 221 6.04 12.44 0.41
N PHE A 222 5.34 12.26 1.54
CA PHE A 222 3.90 11.97 1.58
C PHE A 222 3.03 13.13 2.06
N LEU A 223 3.61 14.31 2.30
CA LEU A 223 2.90 15.49 2.79
C LEU A 223 1.69 15.86 1.92
N GLY A 224 1.80 15.65 0.61
CA GLY A 224 0.76 15.98 -0.36
C GLY A 224 -0.37 14.96 -0.48
N LEU A 225 -0.21 13.76 0.08
CA LEU A 225 -1.11 12.64 -0.15
C LEU A 225 -2.42 12.82 0.63
N LYS A 226 -3.53 12.53 -0.04
CA LYS A 226 -4.91 12.62 0.46
C LYS A 226 -5.63 11.28 0.43
N GLU A 227 -5.21 10.38 -0.46
CA GLU A 227 -5.86 9.10 -0.68
C GLU A 227 -4.81 8.01 -0.81
N LEU A 228 -4.97 6.95 -0.02
CA LEU A 228 -4.09 5.78 -0.02
C LEU A 228 -4.93 4.51 -0.04
N ARG A 229 -4.61 3.61 -0.97
CA ARG A 229 -5.12 2.23 -1.00
C ARG A 229 -3.99 1.23 -0.83
N VAL A 230 -4.16 0.31 0.10
CA VAL A 230 -3.19 -0.74 0.45
C VAL A 230 -3.89 -2.08 0.69
N ASP A 231 -4.82 -2.42 -0.19
CA ASP A 231 -5.59 -3.67 -0.12
C ASP A 231 -4.71 -4.87 -0.44
N GLN A 232 -4.98 -5.99 0.22
CA GLN A 232 -4.25 -7.25 0.00
C GLN A 232 -2.73 -7.09 0.14
N THR A 233 -2.26 -6.21 1.01
CA THR A 233 -0.83 -5.98 1.26
C THR A 233 -0.28 -6.76 2.45
N MET A 234 -1.15 -7.39 3.27
CA MET A 234 -0.82 -7.98 4.58
C MET A 234 -0.26 -6.94 5.56
N ILE A 235 -0.61 -5.66 5.38
CA ILE A 235 -0.26 -4.63 6.35
C ILE A 235 -1.03 -4.87 7.65
N SER A 236 -0.35 -4.74 8.79
CA SER A 236 -0.98 -4.83 10.12
C SER A 236 -1.46 -3.47 10.60
N TRP A 237 -2.42 -3.44 11.55
CA TRP A 237 -2.90 -2.18 12.11
C TRP A 237 -1.80 -1.31 12.73
N PRO A 238 -0.84 -1.84 13.51
CA PRO A 238 0.28 -1.03 14.02
C PRO A 238 1.13 -0.41 12.90
N GLU A 239 1.32 -1.12 11.78
CA GLU A 239 2.00 -0.57 10.60
C GLU A 239 1.17 0.56 9.96
N VAL A 240 -0.16 0.41 9.87
CA VAL A 240 -1.08 1.49 9.40
C VAL A 240 -0.98 2.73 10.28
N ILE A 241 -0.98 2.57 11.61
CA ILE A 241 -0.82 3.67 12.56
C ILE A 241 0.54 4.37 12.37
N THR A 242 1.60 3.60 12.16
CA THR A 242 2.94 4.16 11.90
C THR A 242 2.96 4.90 10.55
N LEU A 243 2.32 4.34 9.51
CA LEU A 243 2.26 4.94 8.18
C LEU A 243 1.46 6.25 8.16
N THR A 244 0.31 6.28 8.82
CA THR A 244 -0.53 7.48 8.91
C THR A 244 0.16 8.62 9.68
N SER A 245 1.13 8.32 10.56
CA SER A 245 1.95 9.35 11.21
C SER A 245 2.82 10.16 10.23
N VAL A 246 3.18 9.59 9.07
CA VAL A 246 3.95 10.28 8.03
C VAL A 246 3.09 10.85 6.91
N MET A 247 1.75 10.71 7.00
CA MET A 247 0.77 11.16 6.00
C MET A 247 -0.27 12.10 6.63
N PRO A 248 0.11 13.28 7.13
CA PRO A 248 -0.75 14.13 7.97
C PRO A 248 -1.97 14.71 7.24
N ASN A 249 -2.01 14.66 5.91
CA ASN A 249 -3.10 15.20 5.09
C ASN A 249 -4.00 14.12 4.49
N ILE A 250 -3.88 12.87 4.92
CA ILE A 250 -4.71 11.77 4.43
C ILE A 250 -6.19 12.02 4.78
N GLU A 251 -7.06 11.88 3.79
CA GLU A 251 -8.52 12.06 3.90
C GLU A 251 -9.25 10.72 3.63
N TYR A 252 -8.68 9.85 2.81
CA TYR A 252 -9.21 8.53 2.47
C TYR A 252 -8.13 7.47 2.65
N LEU A 253 -8.42 6.45 3.47
CA LEU A 253 -7.56 5.31 3.68
C LEU A 253 -8.34 4.01 3.48
N GLU A 254 -7.81 3.16 2.60
CA GLU A 254 -8.38 1.86 2.28
C GLU A 254 -7.35 0.76 2.56
N VAL A 255 -7.72 -0.12 3.48
CA VAL A 255 -6.91 -1.19 4.08
C VAL A 255 -7.68 -2.51 4.04
N GLY A 256 -8.39 -2.76 2.94
CA GLY A 256 -9.23 -3.94 2.76
C GLY A 256 -8.45 -5.23 2.50
N TYR A 257 -9.09 -6.37 2.73
CA TYR A 257 -8.57 -7.70 2.39
C TYR A 257 -7.16 -7.97 2.93
N ASN A 258 -6.86 -7.50 4.14
CA ASN A 258 -5.55 -7.64 4.81
C ASN A 258 -5.58 -8.69 5.94
N ASP A 259 -6.63 -9.50 6.02
CA ASP A 259 -6.84 -10.55 7.03
C ASP A 259 -6.77 -10.04 8.48
N MET A 260 -7.06 -8.75 8.71
CA MET A 260 -7.02 -8.17 10.05
C MET A 260 -8.13 -8.75 10.91
N LYS A 261 -7.77 -9.33 12.05
CA LYS A 261 -8.71 -9.87 13.05
C LYS A 261 -8.91 -8.94 14.24
N ILE A 262 -7.81 -8.35 14.67
CA ILE A 262 -7.68 -7.51 15.85
C ILE A 262 -6.82 -6.32 15.44
N LEU A 263 -7.31 -5.12 15.71
CA LEU A 263 -6.60 -3.86 15.54
C LEU A 263 -5.76 -3.55 16.78
N GLY A 264 -6.14 -4.06 17.95
CA GLY A 264 -5.31 -4.02 19.16
C GLY A 264 -5.47 -2.70 19.90
N GLY A 265 -6.71 -2.44 20.33
CA GLY A 265 -7.20 -1.28 21.06
C GLY A 265 -6.41 -0.99 22.34
N THR A 266 -5.20 -0.47 22.18
CA THR A 266 -4.46 0.17 23.25
C THR A 266 -4.78 1.65 23.19
N ALA A 267 -5.77 1.99 24.01
CA ALA A 267 -6.22 3.35 24.22
C ALA A 267 -5.00 4.26 24.52
N PHE A 268 -4.88 5.35 23.77
CA PHE A 268 -4.13 6.57 24.12
C PHE A 268 -2.60 6.56 24.09
N GLN A 269 -1.90 5.54 23.59
CA GLN A 269 -0.42 5.53 23.72
C GLN A 269 0.37 6.20 22.58
N ASN A 270 -0.20 6.43 21.40
CA ASN A 270 0.48 7.19 20.35
C ASN A 270 -0.53 7.99 19.52
N TYR A 271 -0.69 9.29 19.83
CA TYR A 271 -1.49 10.20 19.02
C TYR A 271 -1.00 10.17 17.56
N THR A 272 -1.87 9.80 16.63
CA THR A 272 -1.54 9.84 15.21
C THR A 272 -1.67 11.25 14.65
N SER A 273 -0.85 11.59 13.65
CA SER A 273 -0.89 12.90 12.98
C SER A 273 -1.95 12.99 11.87
N ALA A 274 -2.71 11.92 11.61
CA ALA A 274 -3.70 11.84 10.53
C ALA A 274 -5.07 12.40 10.96
N THR A 275 -5.08 13.63 11.46
CA THR A 275 -6.26 14.31 12.01
C THR A 275 -7.28 14.79 10.97
N LYS A 276 -7.08 14.43 9.70
CA LYS A 276 -7.95 14.80 8.56
C LYS A 276 -8.63 13.60 7.91
N LEU A 277 -8.42 12.40 8.44
CA LEU A 277 -8.99 11.19 7.87
C LEU A 277 -10.51 11.25 7.95
N LYS A 278 -11.19 11.16 6.81
CA LYS A 278 -12.66 11.22 6.69
C LYS A 278 -13.28 9.88 6.37
N ILE A 279 -12.57 9.05 5.61
CA ILE A 279 -13.06 7.75 5.16
C ILE A 279 -12.01 6.70 5.49
N LEU A 280 -12.44 5.69 6.24
CA LEU A 280 -11.64 4.51 6.56
C LEU A 280 -12.36 3.27 6.07
N ASN A 281 -11.71 2.51 5.19
CA ASN A 281 -12.25 1.30 4.59
C ASN A 281 -11.48 0.06 5.05
N PHE A 282 -12.17 -0.84 5.74
CA PHE A 282 -11.71 -2.16 6.19
C PHE A 282 -12.42 -3.32 5.47
N ASP A 283 -12.97 -3.08 4.28
CA ASP A 283 -13.69 -4.11 3.51
C ASP A 283 -12.92 -5.44 3.41
N GLY A 284 -13.62 -6.56 3.58
CA GLY A 284 -13.05 -7.89 3.37
C GLY A 284 -11.96 -8.31 4.37
N ASN A 285 -11.90 -7.70 5.56
CA ASN A 285 -11.04 -8.18 6.66
C ASN A 285 -11.77 -9.25 7.52
N GLU A 286 -11.14 -9.68 8.61
CA GLU A 286 -11.69 -10.67 9.54
C GLU A 286 -12.03 -10.06 10.91
N LEU A 287 -12.43 -8.78 10.96
CA LEU A 287 -12.70 -8.09 12.22
C LEU A 287 -13.92 -8.68 12.92
N GLU A 288 -13.78 -9.06 14.18
CA GLU A 288 -14.84 -9.70 14.97
C GLU A 288 -15.40 -8.80 16.08
N GLU A 289 -14.54 -7.98 16.69
CA GLU A 289 -14.86 -7.21 17.90
C GLU A 289 -15.15 -5.74 17.59
N TRP A 290 -16.42 -5.33 17.75
CA TRP A 290 -16.86 -3.94 17.53
C TRP A 290 -16.13 -2.93 18.41
N SER A 291 -15.94 -3.24 19.70
CA SER A 291 -15.24 -2.36 20.65
C SER A 291 -13.80 -2.10 20.24
N ASP A 292 -13.10 -3.12 19.74
CA ASP A 292 -11.72 -2.98 19.27
C ASP A 292 -11.65 -2.04 18.06
N VAL A 293 -12.60 -2.15 17.12
CA VAL A 293 -12.70 -1.25 15.96
C VAL A 293 -12.90 0.19 16.41
N MET A 294 -13.94 0.46 17.20
CA MET A 294 -14.26 1.82 17.65
C MET A 294 -13.13 2.45 18.45
N MET A 295 -12.50 1.69 19.35
CA MET A 295 -11.38 2.18 20.15
C MET A 295 -10.14 2.45 19.29
N SER A 296 -9.90 1.63 18.27
CA SER A 296 -8.76 1.79 17.37
C SER A 296 -8.95 2.96 16.41
N THR A 297 -10.16 3.17 15.87
CA THR A 297 -10.48 4.31 15.00
C THR A 297 -10.52 5.63 15.75
N ALA A 298 -10.84 5.61 17.05
CA ALA A 298 -10.70 6.78 17.92
C ALA A 298 -9.27 7.33 17.94
N SER A 299 -8.24 6.57 17.55
CA SER A 299 -6.85 7.05 17.47
C SER A 299 -6.61 8.18 16.46
N PHE A 300 -7.55 8.42 15.55
CA PHE A 300 -7.51 9.52 14.57
C PHE A 300 -8.20 10.80 15.05
N THR A 301 -8.77 10.77 16.25
CA THR A 301 -9.40 11.95 16.83
C THR A 301 -8.38 12.96 17.34
N THR A 302 -8.69 14.24 17.17
CA THR A 302 -7.94 15.29 17.84
C THR A 302 -8.44 15.41 19.28
N CYS A 303 -7.65 14.90 20.24
CA CYS A 303 -7.77 15.34 21.62
C CYS A 303 -7.39 16.82 21.69
N ILE A 304 -8.37 17.71 21.76
CA ILE A 304 -8.09 19.07 22.26
C ILE A 304 -7.75 18.88 23.74
N PHE A 305 -6.46 18.77 24.05
CA PHE A 305 -5.95 18.96 25.40
C PHE A 305 -6.28 20.40 25.82
N ILE A 306 -7.45 20.61 26.42
CA ILE A 306 -7.59 21.72 27.36
C ILE A 306 -6.74 21.30 28.56
N HIS A 307 -5.48 21.75 28.57
CA HIS A 307 -4.57 21.86 29.71
C HIS A 307 -4.85 20.90 30.89
N ALA A 308 -4.18 19.74 30.90
CA ALA A 308 -4.05 18.88 32.08
C ALA A 308 -3.11 19.51 33.15
N SER A 309 -3.33 20.78 33.48
CA SER A 309 -2.66 21.45 34.59
C SER A 309 -3.62 22.31 35.43
N ILE A 310 -4.85 22.52 34.98
CA ILE A 310 -5.84 23.33 35.72
C ILE A 310 -7.23 22.70 35.53
N LEU A 311 -7.50 21.61 36.25
CA LEU A 311 -8.65 21.45 37.13
C LEU A 311 -8.87 19.96 37.45
N MET A 312 -8.85 19.64 38.74
CA MET A 312 -9.73 18.63 39.31
C MET A 312 -11.17 19.12 39.14
N ILE A 313 -11.84 18.86 38.00
CA ILE A 313 -13.31 18.93 37.95
C ILE A 313 -13.87 17.53 37.95
N SER A 314 -14.65 17.27 38.98
CA SER A 314 -15.57 16.15 39.12
C SER A 314 -16.82 16.33 38.23
N THR A 315 -16.68 16.71 36.96
CA THR A 315 -17.83 16.90 36.07
C THR A 315 -17.79 15.95 34.89
N ASN A 316 -18.92 15.26 34.73
CA ASN A 316 -19.26 14.28 33.71
C ASN A 316 -19.38 14.89 32.29
N GLU A 317 -18.40 15.68 31.86
CA GLU A 317 -18.40 16.24 30.52
C GLU A 317 -17.61 15.32 29.57
N TRP A 318 -18.35 14.64 28.70
CA TRP A 318 -17.81 13.82 27.63
C TRP A 318 -16.71 14.57 26.89
N ILE A 319 -15.51 13.99 26.81
CA ILE A 319 -14.49 14.51 25.90
C ILE A 319 -15.05 14.31 24.50
N ARG A 320 -15.68 15.35 23.93
CA ARG A 320 -16.01 15.41 22.51
C ARG A 320 -14.70 15.42 21.76
N LEU A 321 -14.25 14.22 21.42
CA LEU A 321 -13.16 14.02 20.51
C LEU A 321 -13.62 14.59 19.16
N TYR A 322 -12.92 15.61 18.65
CA TYR A 322 -13.18 16.10 17.30
C TYR A 322 -12.60 15.06 16.34
N ASP A 323 -13.46 14.11 15.97
CA ASP A 323 -13.16 13.13 14.93
C ASP A 323 -13.41 13.77 13.56
N SER A 324 -12.42 13.69 12.68
CA SER A 324 -12.61 13.99 11.27
C SER A 324 -13.27 12.83 10.52
N LEU A 325 -13.30 11.63 11.10
CA LEU A 325 -13.81 10.43 10.48
C LEU A 325 -15.34 10.50 10.34
N GLU A 326 -15.80 10.54 9.09
CA GLU A 326 -17.23 10.64 8.76
C GLU A 326 -17.81 9.32 8.26
N ARG A 327 -16.98 8.46 7.65
CA ARG A 327 -17.40 7.20 7.05
C ARG A 327 -16.48 6.05 7.44
N LEU A 328 -17.09 5.01 7.98
CA LEU A 328 -16.44 3.76 8.31
C LEU A 328 -17.06 2.62 7.49
N ILE A 329 -16.25 1.93 6.71
CA ILE A 329 -16.68 0.80 5.88
C ILE A 329 -16.10 -0.48 6.49
N LEU A 330 -16.98 -1.37 6.93
CA LEU A 330 -16.70 -2.67 7.56
C LEU A 330 -17.41 -3.80 6.79
N THR A 331 -17.66 -3.60 5.50
CA THR A 331 -18.25 -4.60 4.62
C THR A 331 -17.45 -5.91 4.66
N SER A 332 -18.15 -7.05 4.57
CA SER A 332 -17.53 -8.38 4.50
C SER A 332 -16.52 -8.67 5.61
N ASN A 333 -16.87 -8.33 6.85
CA ASN A 333 -16.12 -8.67 8.06
C ASN A 333 -16.84 -9.77 8.86
N ARG A 334 -16.40 -10.05 10.10
CA ARG A 334 -16.95 -11.11 10.96
C ARG A 334 -17.60 -10.57 12.23
N ILE A 335 -18.11 -9.33 12.20
CA ILE A 335 -18.72 -8.69 13.36
C ILE A 335 -20.02 -9.42 13.70
N ARG A 336 -20.09 -9.98 14.91
CA ARG A 336 -21.24 -10.79 15.38
C ARG A 336 -22.16 -10.02 16.33
N ARG A 337 -21.60 -9.11 17.13
CA ARG A 337 -22.31 -8.39 18.17
C ARG A 337 -21.78 -6.97 18.31
N ILE A 338 -22.69 -6.06 18.64
CA ILE A 338 -22.38 -4.67 18.96
C ILE A 338 -22.77 -4.50 20.43
N MET A 339 -21.75 -4.51 21.28
CA MET A 339 -21.94 -4.34 22.73
C MET A 339 -22.37 -2.90 23.01
N LEU A 340 -23.20 -2.70 24.03
CA LEU A 340 -23.49 -1.36 24.57
C LEU A 340 -22.19 -0.65 24.94
N ALA A 341 -22.14 0.65 24.69
CA ALA A 341 -20.96 1.43 25.02
C ALA A 341 -20.86 1.52 26.55
N GLU A 342 -19.69 1.17 27.10
CA GLU A 342 -19.48 1.46 28.52
C GLU A 342 -19.58 2.99 28.73
N PRO A 343 -20.15 3.46 29.86
CA PRO A 343 -20.50 4.88 30.09
C PRO A 343 -19.31 5.86 30.18
N LYS A 344 -18.16 5.52 29.59
CA LYS A 344 -16.91 6.29 29.52
C LYS A 344 -16.15 6.10 28.19
N LYS A 345 -16.73 5.40 27.19
CA LYS A 345 -16.07 5.10 25.91
C LYS A 345 -16.46 6.09 24.81
N ALA A 346 -15.54 6.30 23.88
CA ALA A 346 -15.53 7.37 22.89
C ALA A 346 -16.82 7.44 22.05
N ILE A 347 -17.44 8.63 22.01
CA ILE A 347 -18.48 8.95 21.03
C ILE A 347 -17.77 9.44 19.77
N LEU A 348 -18.02 8.77 18.64
CA LEU A 348 -17.42 9.13 17.35
C LEU A 348 -18.42 9.91 16.50
N ASN A 349 -17.94 10.88 15.72
CA ASN A 349 -18.76 11.72 14.85
C ASN A 349 -19.00 11.06 13.46
N ILE A 350 -19.12 9.74 13.44
CA ILE A 350 -19.30 8.96 12.21
C ILE A 350 -20.74 9.11 11.72
N LYS A 351 -20.90 9.53 10.46
CA LYS A 351 -22.19 9.75 9.81
C LYS A 351 -22.60 8.56 8.95
N HIS A 352 -21.65 7.75 8.50
CA HIS A 352 -21.90 6.68 7.54
C HIS A 352 -21.21 5.38 7.97
N ILE A 353 -21.99 4.32 8.14
CA ILE A 353 -21.47 2.98 8.49
C ILE A 353 -21.93 1.95 7.46
N GLY A 354 -20.96 1.26 6.87
CA GLY A 354 -21.19 0.05 6.07
C GLY A 354 -20.88 -1.19 6.89
N LEU A 355 -21.88 -2.03 7.14
CA LEU A 355 -21.81 -3.29 7.88
C LEU A 355 -22.36 -4.45 7.04
N GLN A 356 -22.34 -4.32 5.71
CA GLN A 356 -22.86 -5.37 4.83
C GLN A 356 -22.07 -6.67 5.00
N ASP A 357 -22.73 -7.80 4.79
CA ASP A 357 -22.11 -9.14 4.77
C ASP A 357 -21.28 -9.43 6.03
N ASN A 358 -21.80 -9.04 7.19
CA ASN A 358 -21.27 -9.41 8.51
C ASN A 358 -22.13 -10.52 9.13
N LEU A 359 -21.95 -10.77 10.43
CA LEU A 359 -22.58 -11.87 11.16
C LEU A 359 -23.54 -11.37 12.25
N LEU A 360 -24.07 -10.15 12.12
CA LEU A 360 -25.01 -9.57 13.07
C LEU A 360 -26.33 -10.35 13.03
N SER A 361 -26.80 -10.79 14.20
CA SER A 361 -28.01 -11.60 14.30
C SER A 361 -29.12 -11.00 15.16
N SER A 362 -28.90 -9.90 15.86
CA SER A 362 -29.89 -9.28 16.77
C SER A 362 -30.14 -7.82 16.43
N TRP A 363 -31.41 -7.40 16.47
CA TRP A 363 -31.79 -5.98 16.36
C TRP A 363 -31.28 -5.14 17.55
N HIS A 364 -31.05 -5.77 18.71
CA HIS A 364 -30.46 -5.09 19.86
C HIS A 364 -29.02 -4.60 19.56
N ASP A 365 -28.27 -5.28 18.69
CA ASP A 365 -26.95 -4.83 18.26
C ASP A 365 -27.05 -3.53 17.44
N ILE A 366 -28.13 -3.38 16.67
CA ILE A 366 -28.39 -2.17 15.87
C ILE A 366 -28.81 -1.01 16.78
N ASP A 367 -29.64 -1.26 17.79
CA ASP A 367 -30.02 -0.24 18.78
C ASP A 367 -28.80 0.25 19.57
N ALA A 368 -27.85 -0.64 19.89
CA ALA A 368 -26.61 -0.30 20.57
C ALA A 368 -25.70 0.65 19.78
N LEU A 369 -25.82 0.72 18.44
CA LEU A 369 -25.05 1.67 17.61
C LEU A 369 -25.26 3.12 18.04
N ASN A 370 -26.47 3.46 18.48
CA ASN A 370 -26.82 4.82 18.86
C ASN A 370 -25.97 5.35 20.04
N GLU A 371 -25.44 4.46 20.88
CA GLU A 371 -24.53 4.85 21.97
C GLU A 371 -23.11 5.15 21.50
N TRP A 372 -22.67 4.55 20.38
CA TRP A 372 -21.33 4.74 19.81
C TRP A 372 -21.29 5.90 18.82
N VAL A 373 -22.31 6.03 17.99
CA VAL A 373 -22.37 6.93 16.83
C VAL A 373 -23.73 7.64 16.75
N PRO A 374 -24.03 8.57 17.67
CA PRO A 374 -25.35 9.21 17.76
C PRO A 374 -25.70 10.10 16.56
N GLU A 375 -24.71 10.51 15.77
CA GLU A 375 -24.88 11.36 14.58
C GLU A 375 -24.99 10.54 13.26
N LEU A 376 -25.28 9.24 13.36
CA LEU A 376 -25.37 8.33 12.23
C LEU A 376 -26.51 8.75 11.27
N GLN A 377 -26.16 8.97 10.00
CA GLN A 377 -27.08 9.39 8.94
C GLN A 377 -27.43 8.24 7.99
N THR A 378 -26.46 7.37 7.70
CA THR A 378 -26.66 6.21 6.82
C THR A 378 -26.07 4.95 7.42
N LEU A 379 -26.86 3.89 7.45
CA LEU A 379 -26.46 2.56 7.88
C LEU A 379 -26.78 1.57 6.76
N ASN A 380 -25.80 0.77 6.35
CA ASN A 380 -26.04 -0.35 5.45
C ASN A 380 -25.71 -1.67 6.16
N ILE A 381 -26.69 -2.55 6.30
CA ILE A 381 -26.61 -3.83 7.03
C ILE A 381 -27.07 -5.02 6.17
N SER A 382 -27.15 -4.85 4.84
CA SER A 382 -27.54 -5.95 3.93
C SER A 382 -26.64 -7.18 4.09
N GLY A 383 -27.19 -8.38 3.94
CA GLY A 383 -26.41 -9.62 4.01
C GLY A 383 -26.09 -10.12 5.43
N ASN A 384 -26.57 -9.46 6.48
CA ASN A 384 -26.49 -9.97 7.85
C ASN A 384 -27.62 -10.96 8.17
N PRO A 385 -27.38 -12.01 8.96
CA PRO A 385 -28.38 -13.00 9.40
C PRO A 385 -29.29 -12.45 10.52
N LEU A 386 -29.88 -11.27 10.33
CA LEU A 386 -30.80 -10.66 11.28
C LEU A 386 -32.11 -11.45 11.31
N VAL A 387 -32.36 -12.14 12.42
CA VAL A 387 -33.63 -12.83 12.63
C VAL A 387 -34.67 -11.82 13.07
N SER A 388 -35.87 -11.88 12.49
CA SER A 388 -37.04 -11.18 13.03
C SER A 388 -37.36 -11.79 14.40
N GLY A 389 -37.17 -11.01 15.46
CA GLY A 389 -37.63 -11.34 16.81
C GLY A 389 -39.15 -11.26 16.90
#